data_AF-A0A8F4FP62-F1
#
_entry.id   AF-A0A8F4FP62-F1
#
_cell.length_a   1.000
_cell.length_b   1.000
_cell.length_c   1.000
_cell.angle_alpha   90.00
_cell.angle_beta   90.00
_cell.angle_gamma   90.00
#
_symmetry.space_group_name_H-M   'P 1'
#
loop_
_entity.id
_entity.type
_entity.pdbx_description
1 polymer ?
#
loop_
_entity_poly.entity_id
_entity_poly.type
_entity_poly.pdbx_seq_one_letter_code
_entity_poly.pdbx_strand_id
1 'polypeptide(L)'
;MTTTMTTTADDRFEERVRDLEADIASVCGVLNAAAGRLVELVADALDGELWNGWGIHSATHWLGWQAGMSRSRAAGLVKLAERRAELPSAVAALVAGELSADAAVAIARRAPAAYEASITDQAKVLTIGQLGKVLAGYHYDDETEEARPKPREDERSVSSGVDDVGWWGTIRLPAEEGQVVEQAWKAAQEDLYEAERADTPEGQAPRPVTLADAVVGVAESFLRSGEAAHPGSDRYQVLLHLEAPAGDPADGPGILSGHLGPPLPDAARRLLLCDCTLTPVWEREGTPISLGRKARALSRRLRRVVEHRDQGCRVPGCGRQRGIHLHHIVHWEDGGATDTGNPTSCQAALHWSSVDLRFH
;
A
#
# COMPACT_ATOMS: atom_id res chain seq x y z
N MET A 1 43.03 43.52 33.17
CA MET A 1 43.32 42.68 32.00
C MET A 1 42.03 41.95 31.65
N THR A 2 41.28 42.50 30.70
CA THR A 2 40.02 41.93 30.23
C THR A 2 40.37 40.96 29.11
N THR A 3 40.42 39.67 29.42
CA THR A 3 40.63 38.63 28.40
C THR A 3 39.36 38.52 27.57
N THR A 4 39.32 39.20 26.44
CA THR A 4 38.35 38.95 25.37
C THR A 4 38.62 37.55 24.82
N MET A 5 37.79 36.57 25.21
CA MET A 5 37.78 35.26 24.58
C MET A 5 37.22 35.41 23.17
N THR A 6 38.07 35.21 22.17
CA THR A 6 37.69 35.21 20.76
C THR A 6 37.04 33.86 20.45
N THR A 7 35.71 33.81 20.34
CA THR A 7 34.94 32.65 19.89
C THR A 7 35.47 32.15 18.54
N THR A 8 35.84 30.87 18.47
CA THR A 8 36.40 30.27 17.26
C THR A 8 35.32 29.96 16.23
N ALA A 9 35.72 29.63 14.99
CA ALA A 9 34.77 29.23 13.96
C ALA A 9 34.02 27.93 14.30
N ASP A 10 34.67 27.05 15.09
CA ASP A 10 34.12 25.78 15.57
C ASP A 10 33.05 26.04 16.65
N ASP A 11 33.34 26.93 17.60
CA ASP A 11 32.36 27.33 18.64
C ASP A 11 31.08 27.91 18.04
N ARG A 12 31.21 28.71 16.97
CA ARG A 12 30.05 29.29 16.24
C ARG A 12 29.27 28.24 15.44
N PHE A 13 29.93 27.19 14.96
CA PHE A 13 29.26 26.07 14.30
C PHE A 13 28.46 25.26 15.31
N GLU A 14 29.05 24.92 16.45
CA GLU A 14 28.37 24.21 17.54
C GLU A 14 27.18 25.00 18.12
N GLU A 15 27.33 26.31 18.27
CA GLU A 15 26.24 27.20 18.69
C GLU A 15 25.07 27.15 17.69
N ARG A 16 25.36 27.24 16.40
CA ARG A 16 24.34 27.16 15.35
C ARG A 16 23.65 25.79 15.29
N VAL A 17 24.37 24.69 15.57
CA VAL A 17 23.76 23.36 15.67
C VAL A 17 22.80 23.31 16.85
N ARG A 18 23.21 23.79 18.03
CA ARG A 18 22.35 23.83 19.23
C ARG A 18 21.09 24.68 19.02
N ASP A 19 21.21 25.83 18.38
CA ASP A 19 20.07 26.69 18.06
C ASP A 19 19.09 25.98 17.10
N LEU A 20 19.61 25.33 16.05
CA LEU A 20 18.79 24.57 15.12
C LEU A 20 18.08 23.39 15.80
N GLU A 21 18.76 22.67 16.69
CA GLU A 21 18.17 21.57 17.47
C GLU A 21 17.06 22.08 18.39
N ALA A 22 17.24 23.24 19.03
CA ALA A 22 16.22 23.87 19.86
C ALA A 22 15.00 24.31 19.04
N ASP A 23 15.21 24.88 17.85
CA ASP A 23 14.13 25.26 16.93
C ASP A 23 13.34 24.04 16.45
N ILE A 24 14.03 22.95 16.08
CA ILE A 24 13.39 21.68 15.72
C ILE A 24 12.55 21.15 16.88
N ALA A 25 13.10 21.13 18.09
CA ALA A 25 12.38 20.66 19.28
C ALA A 25 11.12 21.49 19.55
N SER A 26 11.20 22.82 19.40
CA SER A 26 10.07 23.74 19.55
C SER A 26 8.96 23.45 18.55
N VAL A 27 9.30 23.33 17.25
CA VAL A 27 8.33 23.01 16.21
C VAL A 27 7.70 21.63 16.43
N CYS A 28 8.50 20.63 16.80
CA CYS A 28 8.00 19.30 17.14
C CYS A 28 7.02 19.34 18.33
N GLY A 29 7.30 20.13 19.37
CA GLY A 29 6.39 20.31 20.50
C GLY A 29 5.02 20.82 20.07
N VAL A 30 4.97 21.83 19.18
CA VAL A 30 3.72 22.36 18.63
C VAL A 30 2.98 21.30 17.81
N LEU A 31 3.67 20.55 16.96
CA LEU A 31 3.07 19.48 16.16
C LEU A 31 2.49 18.35 17.03
N ASN A 32 3.19 18.00 18.11
CA ASN A 32 2.76 16.99 19.07
C ASN A 32 1.51 17.44 19.83
N ALA A 33 1.50 18.68 20.34
CA ALA A 33 0.34 19.25 21.01
C ALA A 33 -0.89 19.33 20.09
N ALA A 34 -0.69 19.71 18.82
CA ALA A 34 -1.74 19.71 17.80
C ALA A 34 -2.28 18.29 17.53
N ALA A 35 -1.40 17.28 17.48
CA ALA A 35 -1.80 15.89 17.38
C ALA A 35 -2.58 15.42 18.62
N GLY A 36 -2.19 15.86 19.83
CA GLY A 36 -2.93 15.62 21.07
C GLY A 36 -4.35 16.19 21.00
N ARG A 37 -4.49 17.44 20.53
CA ARG A 37 -5.80 18.05 20.32
C ARG A 37 -6.65 17.28 19.30
N LEU A 38 -6.04 16.77 18.23
CA LEU A 38 -6.73 15.92 17.27
C LEU A 38 -7.22 14.61 17.92
N VAL A 39 -6.42 13.99 18.78
CA VAL A 39 -6.81 12.77 19.52
C VAL A 39 -8.02 13.04 20.42
N GLU A 40 -8.07 14.18 21.11
CA GLU A 40 -9.25 14.58 21.91
C GLU A 40 -10.50 14.72 21.05
N LEU A 41 -10.41 15.40 19.90
CA LEU A 41 -11.55 15.55 18.98
C LEU A 41 -12.02 14.20 18.41
N VAL A 42 -11.09 13.30 18.11
CA VAL A 42 -11.40 11.93 17.67
C VAL A 42 -12.08 11.17 18.79
N ALA A 43 -11.63 11.31 20.03
CA ALA A 43 -12.25 10.69 21.19
C ALA A 43 -13.69 11.17 21.40
N ASP A 44 -13.94 12.47 21.33
CA ASP A 44 -15.29 13.05 21.41
C ASP A 44 -16.19 12.48 20.29
N ALA A 45 -15.64 12.35 19.08
CA ALA A 45 -16.36 11.77 17.96
C ALA A 45 -16.66 10.27 18.14
N LEU A 46 -15.76 9.51 18.78
CA LEU A 46 -15.97 8.11 19.11
C LEU A 46 -17.07 7.95 20.17
N ASP A 47 -17.00 8.73 21.26
CA ASP A 47 -17.97 8.68 22.36
C ASP A 47 -19.38 9.05 21.90
N GLY A 48 -19.50 10.05 21.02
CA GLY A 48 -20.77 10.50 20.46
C GLY A 48 -21.20 9.78 19.18
N GLU A 49 -20.44 8.77 18.72
CA GLU A 49 -20.61 8.12 17.42
C GLU A 49 -20.72 9.08 16.22
N LEU A 50 -20.12 10.28 16.31
CA LEU A 50 -20.23 11.38 15.34
C LEU A 50 -19.44 11.14 14.04
N TRP A 51 -18.72 10.02 13.96
CA TRP A 51 -17.96 9.62 12.78
C TRP A 51 -18.82 8.86 11.75
N ASN A 52 -20.04 8.44 12.11
CA ASN A 52 -20.89 7.65 11.21
C ASN A 52 -21.57 8.53 10.13
N GLY A 53 -21.66 8.01 8.90
CA GLY A 53 -22.18 8.75 7.75
C GLY A 53 -22.25 7.87 6.49
N TRP A 54 -22.96 8.35 5.46
CA TRP A 54 -23.13 7.59 4.22
C TRP A 54 -21.76 7.37 3.53
N GLY A 55 -21.43 6.10 3.25
CA GLY A 55 -20.14 5.72 2.66
C GLY A 55 -18.96 5.64 3.65
N ILE A 56 -19.17 5.89 4.93
CA ILE A 56 -18.15 5.76 5.97
C ILE A 56 -18.31 4.41 6.68
N HIS A 57 -17.24 3.62 6.71
CA HIS A 57 -17.26 2.23 7.17
C HIS A 57 -16.54 2.02 8.51
N SER A 58 -15.77 3.00 8.99
CA SER A 58 -15.10 2.96 10.30
C SER A 58 -14.63 4.36 10.70
N ALA A 59 -14.37 4.58 12.00
CA ALA A 59 -13.75 5.81 12.51
C ALA A 59 -12.37 6.07 11.88
N THR A 60 -11.61 5.01 11.57
CA THR A 60 -10.34 5.12 10.82
C THR A 60 -10.56 5.66 9.40
N HIS A 61 -11.58 5.16 8.69
CA HIS A 61 -11.93 5.66 7.36
C HIS A 61 -12.36 7.13 7.42
N TRP A 62 -13.22 7.48 8.39
CA TRP A 62 -13.68 8.84 8.63
C TRP A 62 -12.51 9.81 8.86
N LEU A 63 -11.62 9.49 9.81
CA LEU A 63 -10.48 10.36 10.14
C LEU A 63 -9.51 10.48 8.97
N GLY A 64 -9.24 9.37 8.27
CA GLY A 64 -8.39 9.38 7.08
C GLY A 64 -8.91 10.32 6.00
N TRP A 65 -10.22 10.29 5.75
CA TRP A 65 -10.88 11.19 4.80
C TRP A 65 -10.91 12.66 5.29
N GLN A 66 -11.30 12.90 6.54
CA GLN A 66 -11.45 14.26 7.10
C GLN A 66 -10.13 15.02 7.20
N ALA A 67 -9.05 14.34 7.61
CA ALA A 67 -7.77 14.97 7.90
C ALA A 67 -6.71 14.71 6.81
N GLY A 68 -7.08 14.11 5.68
CA GLY A 68 -6.16 13.82 4.57
C GLY A 68 -5.00 12.88 4.97
N MET A 69 -5.26 11.95 5.88
CA MET A 69 -4.22 11.09 6.48
C MET A 69 -4.18 9.71 5.83
N SER A 70 -3.00 9.09 5.83
CA SER A 70 -2.91 7.67 5.49
C SER A 70 -3.71 6.81 6.47
N ARG A 71 -4.24 5.67 6.00
CA ARG A 71 -5.03 4.75 6.84
C ARG A 71 -4.24 4.29 8.08
N SER A 72 -2.93 4.09 7.96
CA SER A 72 -2.07 3.68 9.07
C SER A 72 -1.98 4.75 10.16
N ARG A 73 -1.81 6.02 9.77
CA ARG A 73 -1.73 7.14 10.70
C ARG A 73 -3.08 7.38 11.38
N ALA A 74 -4.17 7.37 10.61
CA ALA A 74 -5.52 7.49 11.14
C ALA A 74 -5.84 6.35 12.14
N ALA A 75 -5.53 5.09 11.80
CA ALA A 75 -5.74 3.96 12.69
C ALA A 75 -4.94 4.07 14.00
N GLY A 76 -3.72 4.60 13.93
CA GLY A 76 -2.91 4.87 15.11
C GLY A 76 -3.56 5.87 16.08
N LEU A 77 -4.01 7.00 15.55
CA LEU A 77 -4.67 8.04 16.37
C LEU A 77 -6.03 7.59 16.92
N VAL A 78 -6.82 6.86 16.11
CA VAL A 78 -8.07 6.25 16.59
C VAL A 78 -7.80 5.27 17.73
N LYS A 79 -6.79 4.40 17.62
CA LYS A 79 -6.43 3.47 18.70
C LYS A 79 -6.00 4.18 19.98
N LEU A 80 -5.26 5.28 19.87
CA LEU A 80 -4.88 6.11 21.01
C LEU A 80 -6.11 6.79 21.64
N ALA A 81 -7.05 7.29 20.83
CA ALA A 81 -8.30 7.89 21.30
C ALA A 81 -9.22 6.87 22.00
N GLU A 82 -9.33 5.65 21.47
CA GLU A 82 -10.06 4.53 22.10
C GLU A 82 -9.50 4.20 23.49
N ARG A 83 -8.16 4.16 23.62
CA ARG A 83 -7.48 3.80 24.87
C ARG A 83 -7.15 4.99 25.77
N ARG A 84 -7.65 6.19 25.49
CA ARG A 84 -7.28 7.41 26.25
C ARG A 84 -7.53 7.31 27.75
N ALA A 85 -8.56 6.58 28.16
CA ALA A 85 -8.92 6.38 29.57
C ALA A 85 -7.93 5.44 30.30
N GLU A 86 -7.36 4.48 29.56
CA GLU A 86 -6.30 3.60 30.06
C GLU A 86 -4.91 4.23 30.01
N LEU A 87 -4.74 5.27 29.18
CA LEU A 87 -3.46 5.88 28.85
C LEU A 87 -3.37 7.37 29.19
N PRO A 88 -3.81 7.82 30.39
CA PRO A 88 -3.94 9.24 30.70
C PRO A 88 -2.59 9.96 30.64
N SER A 89 -1.51 9.33 31.10
CA SER A 89 -0.16 9.91 31.10
C SER A 89 0.36 10.15 29.68
N ALA A 90 0.16 9.19 28.77
CA ALA A 90 0.60 9.29 27.38
C ALA A 90 -0.16 10.38 26.61
N VAL A 91 -1.48 10.45 26.82
CA VAL A 91 -2.33 11.48 26.20
C VAL A 91 -1.95 12.86 26.73
N ALA A 92 -1.78 13.02 28.05
CA ALA A 92 -1.39 14.30 28.65
C ALA A 92 -0.02 14.77 28.14
N ALA A 93 0.96 13.87 28.06
CA ALA A 93 2.29 14.21 27.55
C ALA A 93 2.25 14.59 26.05
N LEU A 94 1.39 13.95 25.24
CA LEU A 94 1.20 14.33 23.85
C LEU A 94 0.57 15.72 23.73
N VAL A 95 -0.49 16.00 24.50
CA VAL A 95 -1.17 17.32 24.52
C VAL A 95 -0.23 18.42 24.99
N ALA A 96 0.65 18.14 25.96
CA ALA A 96 1.69 19.06 26.41
C ALA A 96 2.82 19.27 25.39
N GLY A 97 2.86 18.49 24.31
CA GLY A 97 3.93 18.51 23.31
C GLY A 97 5.22 17.79 23.74
N GLU A 98 5.23 17.17 24.92
CA GLU A 98 6.38 16.49 25.53
C GLU A 98 6.61 15.07 24.97
N LEU A 99 5.59 14.49 24.33
CA LEU A 99 5.65 13.16 23.74
C LEU A 99 5.27 13.22 22.27
N SER A 100 6.03 12.52 21.41
CA SER A 100 5.70 12.46 19.99
C SER A 100 4.42 11.66 19.73
N ALA A 101 3.66 12.04 18.71
CA ALA A 101 2.47 11.31 18.29
C ALA A 101 2.79 9.84 17.97
N ASP A 102 3.95 9.57 17.36
CA ASP A 102 4.36 8.21 17.03
C ASP A 102 4.69 7.38 18.29
N ALA A 103 5.30 7.98 19.30
CA ALA A 103 5.55 7.32 20.58
C ALA A 103 4.24 7.03 21.33
N ALA A 104 3.33 8.01 21.39
CA ALA A 104 2.01 7.83 22.00
C ALA A 104 1.20 6.71 21.31
N VAL A 105 1.23 6.64 19.98
CA VAL A 105 0.61 5.54 19.21
C VAL A 105 1.29 4.20 19.47
N ALA A 106 2.62 4.16 19.58
CA ALA A 106 3.35 2.94 19.92
C ALA A 106 2.93 2.40 21.30
N ILE A 107 2.83 3.28 22.30
CA ILE A 107 2.30 2.99 23.63
C ILE A 107 0.86 2.47 23.52
N ALA A 108 -0.02 3.17 22.79
CA ALA A 108 -1.41 2.76 22.63
C ALA A 108 -1.59 1.37 22.00
N ARG A 109 -0.63 0.92 21.19
CA ARG A 109 -0.70 -0.40 20.58
C ARG A 109 -0.27 -1.55 21.50
N ARG A 110 0.58 -1.30 22.50
CA ARG A 110 1.30 -2.38 23.20
C ARG A 110 1.42 -2.22 24.71
N ALA A 111 1.35 -1.00 25.24
CA ALA A 111 1.54 -0.77 26.67
C ALA A 111 0.34 -1.32 27.46
N PRO A 112 0.58 -2.14 28.51
CA PRO A 112 -0.44 -2.49 29.48
C PRO A 112 -0.84 -1.25 30.29
N ALA A 113 -2.13 -1.11 30.62
CA ALA A 113 -2.64 0.03 31.38
C ALA A 113 -1.94 0.18 32.75
N ALA A 114 -1.55 -0.93 33.39
CA ALA A 114 -0.88 -0.91 34.69
C ALA A 114 0.53 -0.28 34.69
N TYR A 115 1.18 -0.20 33.53
CA TYR A 115 2.56 0.30 33.39
C TYR A 115 2.64 1.58 32.54
N GLU A 116 1.49 2.18 32.20
CA GLU A 116 1.44 3.23 31.20
C GLU A 116 2.25 4.46 31.59
N ALA A 117 2.22 4.86 32.86
CA ALA A 117 2.92 6.02 33.36
C ALA A 117 4.44 5.82 33.29
N SER A 118 4.93 4.64 33.70
CA SER A 118 6.36 4.31 33.67
C SER A 118 6.90 4.20 32.23
N ILE A 119 6.12 3.63 31.32
CA ILE A 119 6.49 3.53 29.91
C ILE A 119 6.47 4.92 29.26
N THR A 120 5.49 5.76 29.60
CA THR A 120 5.38 7.13 29.08
C THR A 120 6.59 7.97 29.49
N ASP A 121 7.02 7.88 30.75
CA ASP A 121 8.19 8.61 31.24
C ASP A 121 9.47 8.22 30.46
N GLN A 122 9.68 6.93 30.25
CA GLN A 122 10.77 6.43 29.41
C GLN A 122 10.65 6.89 27.95
N ALA A 123 9.44 6.92 27.40
CA ALA A 123 9.20 7.27 26.01
C ALA A 123 9.57 8.73 25.68
N LYS A 124 9.66 9.63 26.67
CA LYS A 124 10.10 11.03 26.46
C LYS A 124 11.56 11.15 26.06
N VAL A 125 12.39 10.17 26.42
CA VAL A 125 13.84 10.21 26.19
C VAL A 125 14.35 9.10 25.27
N LEU A 126 13.50 8.12 24.93
CA LEU A 126 13.85 7.02 24.05
C LEU A 126 13.54 7.32 22.59
N THR A 127 14.35 6.80 21.68
CA THR A 127 13.97 6.72 20.26
C THR A 127 12.81 5.75 20.07
N ILE A 128 12.03 5.92 18.99
CA ILE A 128 10.92 5.01 18.65
C ILE A 128 11.37 3.55 18.54
N GLY A 129 12.57 3.31 18.00
CA GLY A 129 13.13 1.96 17.90
C GLY A 129 13.44 1.34 19.26
N GLN A 130 13.99 2.11 20.20
CA GLN A 130 14.26 1.64 21.57
C GLN A 130 12.96 1.43 22.35
N LEU A 131 12.00 2.36 22.25
CA LEU A 131 10.67 2.21 22.83
C LEU A 131 9.99 0.94 22.31
N GLY A 132 10.12 0.64 21.01
CA GLY A 132 9.62 -0.59 20.41
C GLY A 132 10.18 -1.87 21.05
N LYS A 133 11.46 -1.86 21.44
CA LYS A 133 12.10 -2.99 22.15
C LYS A 133 11.60 -3.11 23.59
N VAL A 134 11.44 -2.00 24.31
CA VAL A 134 10.87 -1.98 25.67
C VAL A 134 9.45 -2.53 25.66
N LEU A 135 8.62 -2.05 24.74
CA LEU A 135 7.23 -2.50 24.57
C LEU A 135 7.13 -3.98 24.16
N ALA A 136 8.12 -4.53 23.47
CA ALA A 136 8.14 -5.95 23.11
C ALA A 136 8.36 -6.87 24.34
N GLY A 137 8.94 -6.36 25.42
CA GLY A 137 9.13 -7.10 26.67
C GLY A 137 7.87 -7.20 27.55
N TYR A 138 6.88 -6.35 27.30
CA TYR A 138 5.56 -6.44 27.94
C TYR A 138 4.69 -7.34 27.06
N HIS A 139 4.63 -8.64 27.40
CA HIS A 139 3.75 -9.58 26.74
C HIS A 139 2.29 -9.12 26.89
N TYR A 140 1.58 -8.99 25.76
CA TYR A 140 0.12 -8.82 25.74
C TYR A 140 -0.47 -10.23 25.89
N ASP A 141 -0.80 -10.61 27.12
CA ASP A 141 -1.62 -11.79 27.36
C ASP A 141 -3.04 -11.47 26.89
N ASP A 142 -3.44 -12.09 25.79
CA ASP A 142 -4.83 -12.13 25.29
C ASP A 142 -5.71 -13.01 26.21
N GLU A 143 -5.54 -12.88 27.54
CA GLU A 143 -6.34 -13.58 28.54
C GLU A 143 -7.69 -12.88 28.71
N THR A 144 -8.58 -13.13 27.75
CA THR A 144 -9.99 -13.28 28.06
C THR A 144 -10.41 -14.69 27.71
N GLU A 145 -10.34 -15.58 28.71
CA GLU A 145 -11.10 -16.83 28.76
C GLU A 145 -12.59 -16.50 28.53
N GLU A 146 -13.07 -16.61 27.29
CA GLU A 146 -14.45 -16.97 26.91
C GLU A 146 -14.74 -16.84 25.40
N ALA A 147 -13.77 -16.42 24.58
CA ALA A 147 -13.89 -16.57 23.14
C ALA A 147 -13.37 -17.95 22.71
N ARG A 148 -14.27 -18.93 22.60
CA ARG A 148 -14.06 -20.06 21.67
C ARG A 148 -13.48 -19.45 20.39
N PRO A 149 -12.27 -19.82 19.92
CA PRO A 149 -11.61 -19.08 18.85
C PRO A 149 -12.55 -19.08 17.65
N LYS A 150 -13.15 -17.91 17.37
CA LYS A 150 -13.80 -17.68 16.09
C LYS A 150 -12.71 -17.97 15.05
N PRO A 151 -13.00 -18.70 13.96
CA PRO A 151 -12.03 -18.90 12.91
C PRO A 151 -11.40 -17.54 12.57
N ARG A 152 -10.09 -17.42 12.81
CA ARG A 152 -9.28 -16.20 12.64
C ARG A 152 -9.10 -15.92 11.14
N GLU A 153 -10.19 -15.72 10.40
CA GLU A 153 -10.13 -15.28 9.00
C GLU A 153 -9.47 -13.88 8.88
N ASP A 154 -9.42 -13.12 9.99
CA ASP A 154 -8.90 -11.75 10.07
C ASP A 154 -7.37 -11.61 10.26
N GLU A 155 -6.61 -12.68 10.48
CA GLU A 155 -5.14 -12.58 10.72
C GLU A 155 -4.27 -12.65 9.45
N ARG A 156 -4.91 -12.84 8.29
CA ARG A 156 -4.24 -12.97 7.00
C ARG A 156 -4.46 -11.71 6.18
N SER A 157 -3.39 -11.01 5.84
CA SER A 157 -3.49 -9.84 4.97
C SER A 157 -2.31 -9.76 4.01
N VAL A 158 -2.61 -9.45 2.75
CA VAL A 158 -1.60 -9.10 1.76
C VAL A 158 -1.99 -7.76 1.14
N SER A 159 -1.09 -6.80 1.18
CA SER A 159 -1.22 -5.51 0.50
C SER A 159 0.03 -5.24 -0.33
N SER A 160 -0.12 -4.62 -1.48
CA SER A 160 1.00 -4.28 -2.36
C SER A 160 0.76 -2.94 -3.04
N GLY A 161 1.82 -2.30 -3.50
CA GLY A 161 1.77 -1.04 -4.24
C GLY A 161 3.03 -0.79 -5.04
N VAL A 162 3.07 0.37 -5.71
CA VAL A 162 4.25 0.86 -6.44
C VAL A 162 4.50 2.29 -5.98
N ASP A 163 5.76 2.63 -5.72
CA ASP A 163 6.26 3.96 -5.43
C ASP A 163 7.42 4.35 -6.37
N ASP A 164 8.14 5.41 -6.04
CA ASP A 164 9.29 5.90 -6.82
C ASP A 164 10.52 4.99 -6.76
N VAL A 165 10.59 4.09 -5.78
CA VAL A 165 11.69 3.12 -5.60
C VAL A 165 11.35 1.79 -6.27
N GLY A 166 10.09 1.37 -6.27
CA GLY A 166 9.64 0.19 -6.99
C GLY A 166 8.33 -0.41 -6.47
N TRP A 167 8.18 -1.72 -6.67
CA TRP A 167 7.03 -2.47 -6.15
C TRP A 167 7.28 -2.91 -4.70
N TRP A 168 6.29 -2.73 -3.83
CA TRP A 168 6.33 -3.20 -2.45
C TRP A 168 5.15 -4.12 -2.14
N GLY A 169 5.36 -5.00 -1.16
CA GLY A 169 4.33 -5.88 -0.62
C GLY A 169 4.50 -6.10 0.88
N THR A 170 3.38 -6.08 1.61
CA THR A 170 3.30 -6.43 3.04
C THR A 170 2.43 -7.66 3.18
N ILE A 171 2.96 -8.70 3.81
CA ILE A 171 2.30 -9.99 4.02
C ILE A 171 2.22 -10.25 5.52
N ARG A 172 1.03 -10.62 6.01
CA ARG A 172 0.80 -11.10 7.37
C ARG A 172 0.09 -12.44 7.30
N LEU A 173 0.67 -13.45 7.93
CA LEU A 173 0.18 -14.82 7.96
C LEU A 173 0.30 -15.38 9.39
N PRO A 174 -0.50 -16.39 9.75
CA PRO A 174 -0.25 -17.25 10.91
C PRO A 174 1.16 -17.82 10.89
N ALA A 175 1.72 -18.09 12.07
CA ALA A 175 3.12 -18.49 12.21
C ALA A 175 3.44 -19.76 11.40
N GLU A 176 2.55 -20.75 11.41
CA GLU A 176 2.68 -22.01 10.67
C GLU A 176 2.68 -21.82 9.15
N GLU A 177 1.85 -20.92 8.60
CA GLU A 177 1.87 -20.58 7.17
C GLU A 177 3.12 -19.76 6.82
N GLY A 178 3.51 -18.86 7.71
CA GLY A 178 4.74 -18.07 7.58
C GLY A 178 5.99 -18.95 7.48
N GLN A 179 6.07 -20.03 8.25
CA GLN A 179 7.17 -21.00 8.15
C GLN A 179 7.26 -21.66 6.77
N VAL A 180 6.12 -21.98 6.15
CA VAL A 180 6.09 -22.55 4.79
C VAL A 180 6.61 -21.53 3.77
N VAL A 181 6.20 -20.27 3.87
CA VAL A 181 6.65 -19.19 2.98
C VAL A 181 8.14 -18.92 3.14
N GLU A 182 8.63 -18.81 4.38
CA GLU A 182 10.05 -18.62 4.66
C GLU A 182 10.91 -19.77 4.14
N GLN A 183 10.45 -21.02 4.30
CA GLN A 183 11.16 -22.18 3.78
C GLN A 183 11.20 -22.18 2.25
N ALA A 184 10.10 -21.80 1.59
CA ALA A 184 10.07 -21.67 0.13
C ALA A 184 11.03 -20.60 -0.37
N TRP A 185 11.12 -19.45 0.30
CA TRP A 185 12.08 -18.40 -0.05
C TRP A 185 13.53 -18.83 0.17
N LYS A 186 13.84 -19.50 1.28
CA LYS A 186 15.19 -20.02 1.53
C LYS A 186 15.62 -21.03 0.47
N ALA A 187 14.74 -21.99 0.15
CA ALA A 187 15.00 -22.99 -0.89
C ALA A 187 15.23 -22.34 -2.26
N ALA A 188 14.36 -21.40 -2.65
CA ALA A 188 14.52 -20.68 -3.92
C ALA A 188 15.80 -19.82 -3.96
N GLN A 189 16.21 -19.22 -2.83
CA GLN A 189 17.46 -18.48 -2.73
C GLN A 189 18.67 -19.39 -2.96
N GLU A 190 18.65 -20.59 -2.39
CA GLU A 190 19.71 -21.60 -2.53
C GLU A 190 19.79 -22.09 -3.99
N ASP A 191 18.66 -22.47 -4.59
CA ASP A 191 18.60 -22.89 -6.01
C ASP A 191 19.13 -21.80 -6.95
N LEU A 192 18.74 -20.54 -6.74
CA LEU A 192 19.21 -19.41 -7.54
C LEU A 192 20.70 -19.15 -7.33
N TYR A 193 21.22 -19.32 -6.12
CA TYR A 193 22.63 -19.18 -5.83
C TYR A 193 23.46 -20.28 -6.50
N GLU A 194 22.97 -21.53 -6.49
CA GLU A 194 23.60 -22.64 -7.19
C GLU A 194 23.65 -22.42 -8.70
N ALA A 195 22.56 -21.92 -9.29
CA ALA A 195 22.52 -21.56 -10.71
C ALA A 195 23.52 -20.45 -11.05
N GLU A 196 23.53 -19.35 -10.29
CA GLU A 196 24.47 -18.24 -10.48
C GLU A 196 25.92 -18.72 -10.34
N ARG A 197 26.20 -19.58 -9.36
CA ARG A 197 27.53 -20.16 -9.16
C ARG A 197 27.96 -21.03 -10.33
N ALA A 198 27.05 -21.80 -10.92
CA ALA A 198 27.34 -22.65 -12.07
C ALA A 198 27.63 -21.83 -13.33
N ASP A 199 26.95 -20.68 -13.51
CA ASP A 199 27.14 -19.76 -14.63
C ASP A 199 28.34 -18.81 -14.45
N THR A 200 28.86 -18.67 -13.21
CA THR A 200 29.99 -17.79 -12.90
C THR A 200 31.31 -18.36 -13.44
N PRO A 201 32.08 -17.60 -14.24
CA PRO A 201 33.37 -18.03 -14.75
C PRO A 201 34.38 -18.36 -13.64
N GLU A 202 35.25 -19.32 -13.92
CA GLU A 202 36.29 -19.77 -12.98
C GLU A 202 37.21 -18.61 -12.56
N GLY A 203 37.36 -18.40 -11.25
CA GLY A 203 38.15 -17.30 -10.68
C GLY A 203 37.37 -16.01 -10.40
N GLN A 204 36.06 -15.96 -10.68
CA GLN A 204 35.18 -14.85 -10.27
C GLN A 204 34.28 -15.27 -9.11
N ALA A 205 33.90 -14.29 -8.27
CA ALA A 205 32.92 -14.51 -7.21
C ALA A 205 31.50 -14.39 -7.80
N PRO A 206 30.59 -15.32 -7.51
CA PRO A 206 29.20 -15.25 -7.98
C PRO A 206 28.50 -14.02 -7.42
N ARG A 207 27.51 -13.49 -8.17
CA ARG A 207 26.67 -12.40 -7.69
C ARG A 207 25.95 -12.83 -6.40
N PRO A 208 25.83 -11.95 -5.38
CA PRO A 208 25.01 -12.25 -4.22
C PRO A 208 23.53 -12.40 -4.62
N VAL A 209 22.93 -13.52 -4.22
CA VAL A 209 21.50 -13.77 -4.34
C VAL A 209 20.81 -13.42 -3.02
N THR A 210 19.81 -12.56 -3.08
CA THR A 210 19.09 -12.05 -1.91
C THR A 210 17.75 -12.76 -1.74
N LEU A 211 17.11 -12.57 -0.57
CA LEU A 211 15.72 -13.00 -0.38
C LEU A 211 14.74 -12.30 -1.34
N ALA A 212 15.07 -11.10 -1.84
CA ALA A 212 14.25 -10.43 -2.84
C ALA A 212 14.29 -11.17 -4.18
N ASP A 213 15.47 -11.67 -4.60
CA ASP A 213 15.60 -12.54 -5.77
C ASP A 213 14.76 -13.82 -5.60
N ALA A 214 14.77 -14.40 -4.39
CA ALA A 214 14.00 -15.60 -4.09
C ALA A 214 12.48 -15.40 -4.13
N VAL A 215 11.98 -14.27 -3.63
CA VAL A 215 10.54 -13.91 -3.71
C VAL A 215 10.09 -13.87 -5.16
N VAL A 216 10.89 -13.25 -6.04
CA VAL A 216 10.61 -13.20 -7.48
C VAL A 216 10.73 -14.59 -8.10
N GLY A 217 11.78 -15.35 -7.79
CA GLY A 217 12.01 -16.69 -8.32
C GLY A 217 10.88 -17.69 -7.99
N VAL A 218 10.33 -17.63 -6.78
CA VAL A 218 9.15 -18.44 -6.40
C VAL A 218 7.94 -18.07 -7.25
N ALA A 219 7.67 -16.76 -7.41
CA ALA A 219 6.54 -16.29 -8.21
C ALA A 219 6.69 -16.70 -9.69
N GLU A 220 7.87 -16.51 -10.28
CA GLU A 220 8.15 -16.94 -11.64
C GLU A 220 8.04 -18.44 -11.83
N SER A 221 8.53 -19.24 -10.88
CA SER A 221 8.42 -20.69 -10.91
C SER A 221 6.95 -21.14 -10.97
N PHE A 222 6.09 -20.51 -10.16
CA PHE A 222 4.65 -20.76 -10.20
C PHE A 222 4.02 -20.35 -11.54
N LEU A 223 4.38 -19.18 -12.08
CA LEU A 223 3.87 -18.73 -13.38
C LEU A 223 4.31 -19.67 -14.52
N ARG A 224 5.59 -20.06 -14.57
CA ARG A 224 6.12 -21.03 -15.55
C ARG A 224 5.42 -22.38 -15.44
N SER A 225 5.25 -22.89 -14.21
CA SER A 225 4.53 -24.15 -13.99
C SER A 225 3.07 -24.07 -14.43
N GLY A 226 2.41 -22.95 -14.17
CA GLY A 226 1.03 -22.73 -14.57
C GLY A 226 0.86 -22.61 -16.08
N GLU A 227 1.77 -21.91 -16.77
CA GLU A 227 1.81 -21.84 -18.23
C GLU A 227 2.04 -23.22 -18.86
N ALA A 228 2.97 -24.00 -18.33
CA ALA A 228 3.23 -25.37 -18.80
C ALA A 228 2.02 -26.29 -18.61
N ALA A 229 1.31 -26.17 -17.49
CA ALA A 229 0.10 -26.94 -17.22
C ALA A 229 -1.12 -26.47 -18.05
N HIS A 230 -1.15 -25.20 -18.41
CA HIS A 230 -2.26 -24.58 -19.15
C HIS A 230 -1.78 -23.65 -20.27
N PRO A 231 -1.24 -24.18 -21.37
CA PRO A 231 -0.73 -23.38 -22.48
C PRO A 231 -1.80 -22.44 -23.06
N GLY A 232 -1.44 -21.17 -23.29
CA GLY A 232 -2.36 -20.15 -23.83
C GLY A 232 -3.34 -19.55 -22.82
N SER A 233 -3.15 -19.84 -21.52
CA SER A 233 -3.88 -19.17 -20.43
C SER A 233 -3.19 -17.89 -20.01
N ASP A 234 -3.90 -16.77 -20.15
CA ASP A 234 -3.43 -15.45 -19.68
C ASP A 234 -3.27 -15.37 -18.15
N ARG A 235 -3.81 -16.33 -17.40
CA ARG A 235 -3.78 -16.33 -15.92
C ARG A 235 -2.36 -16.35 -15.37
N TYR A 236 -1.42 -16.87 -16.14
CA TYR A 236 -0.02 -17.01 -15.75
C TYR A 236 0.89 -16.01 -16.49
N GLN A 237 0.30 -14.99 -17.11
CA GLN A 237 1.04 -13.93 -17.81
C GLN A 237 0.92 -12.60 -17.06
N VAL A 238 2.01 -11.84 -17.05
CA VAL A 238 2.01 -10.44 -16.59
C VAL A 238 1.57 -9.55 -17.74
N LEU A 239 0.44 -8.85 -17.57
CA LEU A 239 -0.11 -7.95 -18.59
C LEU A 239 0.34 -6.51 -18.33
N LEU A 240 0.91 -5.89 -19.37
CA LEU A 240 1.35 -4.51 -19.37
C LEU A 240 0.70 -3.77 -20.54
N HIS A 241 0.43 -2.47 -20.36
CA HIS A 241 -0.16 -1.60 -21.38
C HIS A 241 0.85 -0.54 -21.77
N LEU A 242 1.24 -0.52 -23.05
CA LEU A 242 2.10 0.51 -23.61
C LEU A 242 1.25 1.46 -24.46
N GLU A 243 1.14 2.70 -24.01
CA GLU A 243 0.51 3.79 -24.76
C GLU A 243 1.57 4.52 -25.59
N ALA A 244 1.34 4.63 -26.90
CA ALA A 244 2.21 5.41 -27.77
C ALA A 244 2.08 6.92 -27.46
N PRO A 245 3.14 7.73 -27.69
CA PRO A 245 3.03 9.18 -27.56
C PRO A 245 1.96 9.73 -28.51
N ALA A 246 1.25 10.78 -28.07
CA ALA A 246 0.22 11.46 -28.84
C ALA A 246 0.84 12.35 -29.93
N GLY A 247 1.52 11.74 -30.92
CA GLY A 247 2.28 12.46 -31.94
C GLY A 247 3.17 11.55 -32.79
N ASP A 248 4.29 12.09 -33.25
CA ASP A 248 5.34 11.31 -33.91
C ASP A 248 6.00 10.38 -32.86
N PRO A 249 6.29 9.11 -33.16
CA PRO A 249 7.13 8.26 -32.33
C PRO A 249 8.47 8.89 -31.89
N ALA A 250 8.94 9.94 -32.58
CA ALA A 250 10.09 10.75 -32.23
C ALA A 250 9.86 11.74 -31.06
N ASP A 251 8.60 12.06 -30.72
CA ASP A 251 8.25 13.08 -29.70
C ASP A 251 8.51 12.61 -28.26
N GLY A 252 8.79 11.33 -28.07
CA GLY A 252 9.18 10.78 -26.77
C GLY A 252 8.79 9.31 -26.62
N PRO A 253 9.24 8.67 -25.53
CA PRO A 253 8.83 7.32 -25.25
C PRO A 253 7.34 7.22 -24.89
N GLY A 254 6.70 6.12 -25.31
CA GLY A 254 5.37 5.75 -24.83
C GLY A 254 5.33 5.46 -23.32
N ILE A 255 4.14 5.56 -22.72
CA ILE A 255 3.91 5.31 -21.29
C ILE A 255 3.59 3.83 -21.09
N LEU A 256 4.37 3.14 -20.25
CA LEU A 256 4.09 1.75 -19.87
C LEU A 256 3.42 1.70 -18.51
N SER A 257 2.30 0.99 -18.40
CA SER A 257 1.54 0.83 -17.15
C SER A 257 1.27 -0.64 -16.87
N GLY A 258 1.14 -0.98 -15.59
CA GLY A 258 0.62 -2.29 -15.20
C GLY A 258 -0.85 -2.45 -15.60
N HIS A 259 -1.32 -3.67 -15.81
CA HIS A 259 -2.75 -3.89 -16.01
C HIS A 259 -3.54 -3.51 -14.75
N LEU A 260 -4.39 -2.48 -14.87
CA LEU A 260 -5.10 -1.84 -13.74
C LEU A 260 -4.14 -1.24 -12.69
N GLY A 261 -2.96 -0.79 -13.11
CA GLY A 261 -1.92 -0.26 -12.23
C GLY A 261 -1.37 1.08 -12.72
N PRO A 262 -0.60 1.78 -11.87
CA PRO A 262 -0.01 3.06 -12.24
C PRO A 262 1.04 2.90 -13.35
N PRO A 263 1.42 4.01 -14.01
CA PRO A 263 2.58 4.06 -14.89
C PRO A 263 3.85 3.55 -14.20
N LEU A 264 4.68 2.84 -14.95
CA LEU A 264 5.96 2.31 -14.52
C LEU A 264 7.10 3.27 -14.87
N PRO A 265 8.20 3.29 -14.08
CA PRO A 265 9.38 4.08 -14.39
C PRO A 265 10.00 3.71 -15.76
N ASP A 266 10.65 4.67 -16.39
CA ASP A 266 11.26 4.51 -17.72
C ASP A 266 12.30 3.36 -17.78
N ALA A 267 13.03 3.14 -16.69
CA ALA A 267 13.99 2.04 -16.59
C ALA A 267 13.28 0.68 -16.66
N ALA A 268 12.15 0.53 -15.95
CA ALA A 268 11.33 -0.69 -16.00
C ALA A 268 10.72 -0.87 -17.39
N ARG A 269 10.27 0.22 -18.04
CA ARG A 269 9.78 0.16 -19.42
C ARG A 269 10.82 -0.37 -20.39
N ARG A 270 12.07 0.13 -20.34
CA ARG A 270 13.15 -0.33 -21.22
C ARG A 270 13.46 -1.81 -20.99
N LEU A 271 13.54 -2.24 -19.73
CA LEU A 271 13.83 -3.63 -19.38
C LEU A 271 12.71 -4.57 -19.84
N LEU A 272 11.46 -4.26 -19.49
CA LEU A 272 10.32 -5.14 -19.73
C LEU A 272 9.97 -5.25 -21.21
N LEU A 273 10.27 -4.24 -22.03
CA LEU A 273 10.04 -4.30 -23.47
C LEU A 273 11.05 -5.17 -24.23
N CYS A 274 12.21 -5.49 -23.65
CA CYS A 274 13.24 -6.30 -24.31
C CYS A 274 12.82 -7.77 -24.50
N ASP A 275 12.14 -8.35 -23.51
CA ASP A 275 11.80 -9.79 -23.48
C ASP A 275 10.27 -10.03 -23.32
N CYS A 276 9.45 -9.14 -23.90
CA CYS A 276 8.00 -9.31 -23.89
C CYS A 276 7.43 -9.72 -25.25
N THR A 277 6.27 -10.39 -25.21
CA THR A 277 5.45 -10.58 -26.41
C THR A 277 4.49 -9.41 -26.56
N LEU A 278 4.72 -8.55 -27.57
CA LEU A 278 3.87 -7.41 -27.85
C LEU A 278 2.66 -7.82 -28.71
N THR A 279 1.45 -7.50 -28.23
CA THR A 279 0.22 -7.61 -29.02
C THR A 279 -0.33 -6.22 -29.29
N PRO A 280 -0.05 -5.61 -30.47
CA PRO A 280 -0.45 -4.23 -30.74
C PRO A 280 -1.97 -4.11 -30.87
N VAL A 281 -2.54 -3.10 -30.20
CA VAL A 281 -3.92 -2.66 -30.40
C VAL A 281 -3.91 -1.30 -31.07
N TRP A 282 -4.50 -1.24 -32.26
CA TRP A 282 -4.63 0.01 -33.00
C TRP A 282 -5.93 0.69 -32.58
N GLU A 283 -5.82 1.98 -32.27
CA GLU A 283 -6.96 2.83 -31.94
C GLU A 283 -7.13 3.92 -33.01
N ARG A 284 -8.39 4.32 -33.23
CA ARG A 284 -8.73 5.51 -33.98
C ARG A 284 -9.57 6.40 -33.06
N GLU A 285 -9.13 7.63 -32.82
CA GLU A 285 -9.83 8.58 -31.93
C GLU A 285 -10.10 8.00 -30.53
N GLY A 286 -9.13 7.30 -29.94
CA GLY A 286 -9.26 6.65 -28.62
C GLY A 286 -10.15 5.40 -28.60
N THR A 287 -10.55 4.91 -29.78
CA THR A 287 -11.37 3.72 -29.94
C THR A 287 -10.58 2.62 -30.64
N PRO A 288 -10.24 1.52 -29.94
CA PRO A 288 -9.68 0.32 -30.55
C PRO A 288 -10.51 -0.14 -31.74
N ILE A 289 -9.83 -0.39 -32.86
CA ILE A 289 -10.43 -0.90 -34.08
C ILE A 289 -11.03 -2.28 -33.77
N SER A 290 -12.34 -2.28 -33.50
CA SER A 290 -13.02 -3.39 -32.82
C SER A 290 -13.75 -4.31 -33.79
N LEU A 291 -13.89 -5.56 -33.37
CA LEU A 291 -14.78 -6.56 -33.94
C LEU A 291 -16.22 -6.04 -33.73
N GLY A 292 -16.96 -5.66 -34.78
CA GLY A 292 -18.34 -5.18 -34.65
C GLY A 292 -19.32 -6.21 -34.02
N ARG A 293 -20.62 -6.09 -34.27
CA ARG A 293 -21.67 -6.95 -33.67
C ARG A 293 -21.58 -8.48 -33.87
N LYS A 294 -20.55 -9.00 -34.56
CA LYS A 294 -20.40 -10.44 -34.87
C LYS A 294 -20.14 -11.32 -33.63
N ALA A 295 -19.86 -10.75 -32.46
CA ALA A 295 -19.68 -11.50 -31.21
C ALA A 295 -20.44 -10.85 -30.03
N ARG A 296 -21.28 -11.64 -29.34
CA ARG A 296 -21.93 -11.25 -28.07
C ARG A 296 -20.96 -11.33 -26.89
N ALA A 297 -20.08 -12.34 -26.89
CA ALA A 297 -19.08 -12.51 -25.86
C ALA A 297 -17.92 -11.51 -26.03
N LEU A 298 -17.55 -10.84 -24.94
CA LEU A 298 -16.38 -9.97 -24.92
C LEU A 298 -15.13 -10.81 -25.13
N SER A 299 -14.39 -10.53 -26.21
CA SER A 299 -13.09 -11.16 -26.41
C SER A 299 -12.14 -10.78 -25.28
N ARG A 300 -11.17 -11.66 -24.96
CA ARG A 300 -10.15 -11.37 -23.94
C ARG A 300 -9.41 -10.06 -24.21
N ARG A 301 -9.15 -9.76 -25.49
CA ARG A 301 -8.54 -8.52 -25.95
C ARG A 301 -9.40 -7.29 -25.64
N LEU A 302 -10.70 -7.33 -25.96
CA LEU A 302 -11.62 -6.24 -25.68
C LEU A 302 -11.77 -6.00 -24.17
N ARG A 303 -11.83 -7.08 -23.39
CA ARG A 303 -11.86 -7.02 -21.92
C ARG A 303 -10.67 -6.25 -21.34
N ARG A 304 -9.45 -6.59 -21.75
CA ARG A 304 -8.22 -5.94 -21.25
C ARG A 304 -8.20 -4.44 -21.52
N VAL A 305 -8.65 -4.04 -22.69
CA VAL A 305 -8.75 -2.63 -23.10
C VAL A 305 -9.75 -1.89 -22.23
N VAL A 306 -10.95 -2.43 -22.02
CA VAL A 306 -11.97 -1.75 -21.22
C VAL A 306 -11.57 -1.68 -19.75
N GLU A 307 -10.94 -2.74 -19.21
CA GLU A 307 -10.36 -2.72 -17.88
C GLU A 307 -9.29 -1.62 -17.76
N HIS A 308 -8.38 -1.49 -18.73
CA HIS A 308 -7.39 -0.40 -18.76
C HIS A 308 -8.03 0.99 -18.87
N ARG A 309 -9.08 1.16 -19.66
CA ARG A 309 -9.82 2.44 -19.72
C ARG A 309 -10.47 2.79 -18.38
N ASP A 310 -11.08 1.80 -17.73
CA ASP A 310 -11.95 2.04 -16.59
C ASP A 310 -11.20 2.13 -15.24
N GLN A 311 -9.96 1.61 -15.16
CA GLN A 311 -9.07 1.66 -13.98
C GLN A 311 -9.69 1.17 -12.66
N GLY A 312 -10.72 0.32 -12.73
CA GLY A 312 -11.49 -0.16 -11.58
C GLY A 312 -12.99 -0.19 -11.86
N CYS A 313 -13.82 -0.39 -10.84
CA CYS A 313 -15.27 -0.31 -10.95
C CYS A 313 -15.71 1.12 -11.30
N ARG A 314 -16.58 1.30 -12.30
CA ARG A 314 -17.08 2.63 -12.71
C ARG A 314 -18.32 3.09 -11.95
N VAL A 315 -18.85 2.28 -11.02
CA VAL A 315 -19.98 2.70 -10.18
C VAL A 315 -19.52 3.81 -9.23
N PRO A 316 -20.22 4.96 -9.19
CA PRO A 316 -19.87 6.05 -8.28
C PRO A 316 -19.72 5.58 -6.82
N GLY A 317 -18.59 5.91 -6.20
CA GLY A 317 -18.28 5.53 -4.81
C GLY A 317 -17.65 4.14 -4.64
N CYS A 318 -17.48 3.36 -5.71
CA CYS A 318 -16.85 2.04 -5.63
C CYS A 318 -15.36 2.11 -6.01
N GLY A 319 -14.45 1.96 -5.04
CA GLY A 319 -12.99 1.91 -5.29
C GLY A 319 -12.43 0.52 -5.64
N ARG A 320 -13.29 -0.43 -6.06
CA ARG A 320 -12.89 -1.84 -6.19
C ARG A 320 -12.14 -2.08 -7.50
N GLN A 321 -10.94 -2.65 -7.40
CA GLN A 321 -10.10 -3.00 -8.56
C GLN A 321 -10.06 -4.50 -8.88
N ARG A 322 -10.62 -5.35 -8.01
CA ARG A 322 -10.65 -6.81 -8.17
C ARG A 322 -12.09 -7.35 -8.17
N GLY A 323 -12.32 -8.45 -8.89
CA GLY A 323 -13.64 -9.09 -8.97
C GLY A 323 -14.68 -8.26 -9.75
N ILE A 324 -14.21 -7.54 -10.77
CA ILE A 324 -15.04 -6.71 -11.66
C ILE A 324 -15.44 -7.50 -12.91
N HIS A 325 -16.67 -7.27 -13.37
CA HIS A 325 -17.27 -7.84 -14.56
C HIS A 325 -17.53 -6.74 -15.57
N LEU A 326 -17.49 -7.08 -16.85
CA LEU A 326 -17.80 -6.14 -17.92
C LEU A 326 -19.24 -6.32 -18.34
N HIS A 327 -19.99 -5.23 -18.31
CA HIS A 327 -21.39 -5.18 -18.72
C HIS A 327 -21.55 -4.16 -19.84
N HIS A 328 -22.36 -4.48 -20.86
CA HIS A 328 -22.74 -3.51 -21.87
C HIS A 328 -23.64 -2.42 -21.26
N ILE A 329 -23.32 -1.15 -21.50
CA ILE A 329 -24.10 0.02 -21.08
C ILE A 329 -25.45 0.02 -21.79
N VAL A 330 -25.44 -0.06 -23.12
CA VAL A 330 -26.60 -0.44 -23.92
C VAL A 330 -26.56 -1.96 -24.06
N HIS A 331 -27.55 -2.64 -23.50
CA HIS A 331 -27.58 -4.10 -23.53
C HIS A 331 -27.48 -4.62 -24.97
N TRP A 332 -26.77 -5.73 -25.17
CA TRP A 332 -26.55 -6.28 -26.51
C TRP A 332 -27.87 -6.61 -27.23
N GLU A 333 -28.89 -7.08 -26.49
CA GLU A 333 -30.23 -7.37 -27.03
C GLU A 333 -31.00 -6.10 -27.43
N ASP A 334 -30.69 -4.96 -26.79
CA ASP A 334 -31.24 -3.63 -27.12
C ASP A 334 -30.43 -2.92 -28.21
N GLY A 335 -29.49 -3.65 -28.83
CA GLY A 335 -28.68 -3.14 -29.92
C GLY A 335 -27.32 -2.54 -29.51
N GLY A 336 -26.85 -2.83 -28.31
CA GLY A 336 -25.49 -2.52 -27.91
C GLY A 336 -24.45 -3.17 -28.81
N ALA A 337 -23.46 -2.40 -29.26
CA ALA A 337 -22.28 -2.95 -29.93
C ALA A 337 -21.33 -3.61 -28.92
N THR A 338 -20.52 -4.56 -29.38
CA THR A 338 -19.42 -5.16 -28.59
C THR A 338 -18.11 -4.50 -28.99
N ASP A 339 -18.10 -3.17 -29.01
CA ASP A 339 -16.93 -2.32 -29.20
C ASP A 339 -16.42 -1.83 -27.85
N THR A 340 -15.39 -0.98 -27.79
CA THR A 340 -14.85 -0.49 -26.53
C THR A 340 -15.73 0.51 -25.83
N GLY A 341 -16.53 1.29 -26.57
CA GLY A 341 -17.35 2.37 -26.03
C GLY A 341 -18.54 1.89 -25.20
N ASN A 342 -19.06 0.69 -25.48
CA ASN A 342 -20.29 0.21 -24.86
C ASN A 342 -20.10 -0.64 -23.57
N PRO A 343 -19.13 -1.55 -23.44
CA PRO A 343 -18.88 -2.29 -22.21
C PRO A 343 -18.22 -1.40 -21.15
N THR A 344 -18.56 -1.62 -19.88
CA THR A 344 -17.92 -0.97 -18.71
C THR A 344 -17.75 -1.94 -17.54
N SER A 345 -16.74 -1.71 -16.71
CA SER A 345 -16.43 -2.50 -15.51
C SER A 345 -17.36 -2.17 -14.33
N CYS A 346 -17.98 -3.21 -13.77
CA CYS A 346 -18.87 -3.13 -12.61
C CYS A 346 -18.68 -4.35 -11.68
N GLN A 347 -18.96 -4.19 -10.38
CA GLN A 347 -18.99 -5.31 -9.44
C GLN A 347 -20.28 -6.12 -9.63
N ALA A 348 -20.18 -7.46 -9.72
CA ALA A 348 -21.31 -8.35 -10.02
C ALA A 348 -22.54 -8.23 -9.10
N ALA A 349 -22.39 -7.70 -7.88
CA ALA A 349 -23.48 -7.51 -6.93
C ALA A 349 -24.37 -6.28 -7.25
N LEU A 350 -23.90 -5.38 -8.11
CA LEU A 350 -24.63 -4.18 -8.53
C LEU A 350 -25.22 -4.46 -9.92
N HIS A 351 -26.41 -5.07 -9.94
CA HIS A 351 -27.14 -5.35 -11.17
C HIS A 351 -27.55 -4.02 -11.83
N TRP A 352 -27.12 -3.81 -13.08
CA TRP A 352 -27.17 -2.55 -13.86
C TRP A 352 -28.59 -2.01 -14.14
N SER A 353 -29.66 -2.71 -13.73
CA SER A 353 -31.04 -2.39 -14.09
C SER A 353 -31.63 -1.14 -13.43
N SER A 354 -30.87 -0.39 -12.62
CA SER A 354 -31.41 0.73 -11.83
C SER A 354 -30.55 2.00 -11.76
N VAL A 355 -29.50 2.12 -12.59
CA VAL A 355 -28.61 3.29 -12.54
C VAL A 355 -28.50 3.94 -13.93
N ASP A 356 -29.29 5.00 -14.12
CA ASP A 356 -29.39 5.80 -15.35
C ASP A 356 -28.17 6.74 -15.46
N LEU A 357 -27.00 6.19 -15.82
CA LEU A 357 -25.78 6.97 -16.06
C LEU A 357 -25.71 7.38 -17.54
N ARG A 358 -26.35 8.50 -17.88
CA ARG A 358 -25.99 9.25 -19.08
C ARG A 358 -24.65 9.92 -18.81
N PHE A 359 -23.58 9.41 -19.40
CA PHE A 359 -22.28 10.08 -19.40
C PHE A 359 -22.39 11.41 -20.17
N HIS A 360 -21.95 12.49 -19.53
CA HIS A 360 -21.62 13.77 -20.18
C HIS A 360 -20.17 13.76 -20.63
#